data_AF-A0A5J4UN34-F1
#
_entry.id   AF-A0A5J4UN34-F1
#
_cell.length_a   1.000
_cell.length_b   1.000
_cell.length_c   1.000
_cell.angle_alpha   90.00
_cell.angle_beta   90.00
_cell.angle_gamma   90.00
#
_symmetry.space_group_name_H-M   'P 1'
#
loop_
_entity.id
_entity.type
_entity.pdbx_description
1 polymer ?
#
loop_
_entity_poly.entity_id
_entity_poly.type
_entity_poly.pdbx_seq_one_letter_code
_entity_poly.pdbx_strand_id
1 'polypeptide(L)' 'MEILIILITNMKLAYDIDLEAIAKESHGYNGADLASLIVEAAMQCICQKIAFIDIDEDEIDSKLLNSMSVTND' A
#
# COMPACT_ATOMS: atom_id res chain seq x y z
N MET A 1 8.41 -4.65 14.61
CA MET A 1 7.82 -5.44 13.50
C MET A 1 6.32 -5.63 13.64
N GLU A 2 5.71 -5.61 14.84
CA GLU A 2 4.25 -5.76 14.96
C GLU A 2 3.45 -4.61 14.32
N ILE A 3 3.90 -3.36 14.49
CA ILE A 3 3.22 -2.17 13.95
C ILE A 3 3.11 -2.24 12.42
N LEU A 4 4.22 -2.57 11.74
CA LEU A 4 4.25 -2.70 10.29
C LEU A 4 3.21 -3.73 9.83
N ILE A 5 3.23 -4.92 10.43
CA ILE A 5 2.31 -6.02 10.11
C ILE A 5 0.85 -5.59 10.28
N ILE A 6 0.50 -4.90 11.37
CA ILE A 6 -0.88 -4.45 11.59
C ILE A 6 -1.32 -3.46 10.49
N LEU A 7 -0.44 -2.53 10.12
CA LEU A 7 -0.73 -1.51 9.11
C LEU A 7 -0.91 -2.12 7.70
N ILE A 8 -0.08 -3.08 7.32
CA ILE A 8 -0.22 -3.76 6.03
C ILE A 8 -1.32 -4.83 5.99
N THR A 9 -1.85 -5.28 7.14
CA THR A 9 -2.92 -6.32 7.17
C THR A 9 -4.18 -5.87 6.43
N ASN A 10 -4.43 -4.56 6.33
CA ASN A 10 -5.58 -4.00 5.60
C ASN A 10 -5.27 -3.66 4.13
N MET A 11 -4.09 -4.02 3.61
CA MET A 11 -3.65 -3.65 2.26
C MET A 11 -3.29 -4.88 1.43
N LYS A 12 -3.59 -4.82 0.13
CA LYS A 12 -3.03 -5.78 -0.84
C LYS A 12 -1.59 -5.38 -1.13
N LEU A 13 -0.65 -6.18 -0.65
CA LEU A 13 0.76 -6.09 -1.01
C LEU A 13 1.03 -6.95 -2.24
N ALA A 14 1.86 -6.46 -3.14
CA ALA A 14 2.43 -7.27 -4.20
C ALA A 14 3.50 -8.22 -3.64
N TYR A 15 3.82 -9.26 -4.41
CA TYR A 15 4.69 -10.36 -3.99
C TYR A 15 6.18 -9.95 -3.90
N ASP A 16 6.53 -8.80 -4.45
CA ASP A 16 7.86 -8.21 -4.49
C ASP A 16 8.18 -7.38 -3.23
N ILE A 17 7.21 -7.16 -2.34
CA ILE A 17 7.43 -6.40 -1.11
C ILE A 17 8.17 -7.25 -0.07
N ASP A 18 9.40 -6.84 0.24
CA ASP A 18 10.20 -7.39 1.33
C ASP A 18 10.05 -6.53 2.60
N LEU A 19 9.19 -6.99 3.51
CA LEU A 19 8.96 -6.34 4.80
C LEU A 19 10.20 -6.36 5.70
N GLU A 20 11.10 -7.33 5.54
CA GLU A 20 12.33 -7.40 6.32
C GLU A 20 13.34 -6.36 5.85
N ALA A 21 13.43 -6.14 4.54
CA ALA A 21 14.22 -5.05 3.97
C ALA A 21 13.70 -3.68 4.43
N ILE A 22 12.39 -3.44 4.34
CA ILE A 22 11.76 -2.21 4.82
C ILE A 22 12.04 -2.01 6.31
N ALA A 23 11.91 -3.05 7.14
CA ALA A 23 12.19 -2.99 8.57
C ALA A 23 13.67 -2.72 8.89
N LYS A 24 14.61 -3.17 8.05
CA LYS A 24 16.04 -2.89 8.18
C LYS A 24 16.37 -1.44 7.80
N GLU A 25 15.77 -0.91 6.74
CA GLU A 25 15.97 0.48 6.32
C GLU A 25 15.30 1.49 7.25
N SER A 26 14.19 1.10 7.88
CA SER A 26 13.45 1.94 8.84
C SER A 26 14.03 1.89 10.27
N HIS A 27 15.32 1.56 10.42
CA HIS A 27 16.00 1.61 11.71
C HIS A 27 16.03 3.05 12.26
N GLY A 28 15.33 3.28 13.37
CA GLY A 28 15.19 4.60 13.99
C GLY A 28 13.88 5.32 13.68
N TYR A 29 13.02 4.75 12.82
CA TYR A 29 11.68 5.26 12.57
C TYR A 29 10.79 4.97 13.78
N ASN A 30 10.01 5.97 14.19
CA ASN A 30 8.98 5.75 15.20
C ASN A 30 7.73 5.12 14.56
N GLY A 31 6.79 4.64 15.38
CA GLY A 31 5.56 4.00 14.88
C GLY A 31 4.69 4.92 14.00
N ALA A 32 4.77 6.24 14.19
CA ALA A 32 4.05 7.21 13.38
C ALA A 32 4.70 7.45 12.01
N ASP A 33 6.03 7.41 11.93
CA ASP A 33 6.77 7.53 10.67
C ASP A 33 6.47 6.31 9.78
N LEU A 34 6.45 5.11 10.37
CA LEU A 34 6.06 3.87 9.67
C LEU A 34 4.60 3.91 9.19
N ALA A 35 3.70 4.45 10.01
CA ALA A 35 2.30 4.63 9.61
C ALA A 35 2.17 5.61 8.44
N SER A 36 2.89 6.73 8.49
CA SER A 36 2.88 7.72 7.42
C SER A 36 3.43 7.15 6.11
N LEU A 37 4.54 6.39 6.17
CA LEU A 37 5.13 5.72 5.01
C LEU A 37 4.13 4.76 4.33
N ILE A 38 3.44 3.93 5.12
CA ILE A 38 2.46 2.98 4.58
C ILE A 38 1.24 3.71 3.99
N VAL A 39 0.77 4.78 4.64
CA VAL A 39 -0.34 5.59 4.13
C VAL A 39 0.03 6.27 2.82
N GLU A 40 1.24 6.82 2.70
CA GLU A 40 1.74 7.40 1.45
C GLU A 40 1.82 6.36 0.33
N ALA A 41 2.40 5.18 0.59
CA ALA A 41 2.48 4.10 -0.39
C ALA A 41 1.09 3.64 -0.88
N ALA A 42 0.12 3.54 0.04
CA ALA A 42 -1.25 3.21 -0.31
C ALA A 42 -1.93 4.32 -1.12
N MET A 43 -1.77 5.58 -0.72
CA MET A 43 -2.28 6.72 -1.48
C MET A 43 -1.68 6.79 -2.87
N GLN A 44 -0.40 6.49 -3.02
CA GLN A 44 0.27 6.48 -4.33
C GLN A 44 -0.30 5.39 -5.24
N CYS A 45 -0.51 4.18 -4.72
CA CYS A 45 -1.20 3.11 -5.44
C CYS A 45 -2.62 3.53 -5.87
N ILE A 46 -3.37 4.19 -4.98
CA ILE A 46 -4.72 4.69 -5.29
C ILE A 46 -4.65 5.78 -6.36
N CYS A 47 -3.78 6.78 -6.21
CA CYS A 47 -3.63 7.90 -7.15
C CYS A 47 -3.20 7.45 -8.55
N GLN A 48 -2.38 6.40 -8.67
CA GLN A 48 -2.05 5.84 -9.99
C GLN A 48 -3.24 5.13 -10.64
N LYS A 49 -4.11 4.51 -9.84
CA LYS A 49 -5.26 3.73 -10.33
C LYS A 49 -6.52 4.55 -10.48
N ILE A 50 -6.67 5.68 -9.76
CA ILE A 50 -7.85 6.56 -9.80
C ILE A 50 -8.07 7.16 -11.19
N ALA A 51 -6.99 7.36 -11.97
CA ALA A 51 -7.07 7.78 -13.37
C ALA A 51 -7.77 6.74 -14.28
N PHE A 52 -7.88 5.50 -13.83
CA PHE A 52 -8.54 4.39 -14.53
C PHE A 52 -9.87 3.99 -13.89
N ILE A 53 -10.25 4.62 -12.77
CA ILE A 53 -11.53 4.40 -12.11
C ILE A 53 -12.53 5.40 -12.71
N ASP A 54 -13.64 4.90 -13.24
CA ASP A 54 -14.77 5.76 -13.55
C ASP A 54 -15.48 6.11 -12.24
N ILE A 55 -15.44 7.40 -11.86
CA ILE A 55 -16.05 7.89 -10.62
C ILE A 55 -17.57 8.08 -10.74
N ASP A 56 -18.12 8.00 -11.95
CA ASP A 56 -19.55 8.09 -12.20
C ASP A 56 -20.24 6.71 -12.10
N GLU A 57 -19.46 5.62 -12.11
CA GLU A 57 -19.97 4.25 -11.92
C GLU A 57 -19.91 3.84 -10.43
N ASP A 58 -21.02 3.31 -9.91
CA ASP A 58 -21.12 2.80 -8.53
C ASP A 58 -20.38 1.47 -8.33
N GLU A 59 -19.98 0.79 -9.41
CA GLU A 59 -19.31 -0.51 -9.39
C GLU A 59 -17.89 -0.42 -9.96
N ILE A 60 -16.90 -0.87 -9.19
CA ILE A 60 -15.52 -0.97 -9.65
C ILE A 60 -15.31 -2.36 -10.27
N ASP A 61 -14.78 -2.43 -11.50
CA ASP A 61 -14.45 -3.72 -12.14
C ASP A 61 -13.51 -4.54 -11.24
N SER A 62 -13.93 -5.77 -10.95
CA SER A 62 -13.14 -6.81 -10.30
C SER A 62 -11.71 -6.95 -10.85
N LYS A 63 -11.49 -6.73 -12.15
CA LYS A 63 -10.16 -6.74 -12.78
C LYS A 63 -9.30 -5.59 -12.28
N LEU A 64 -9.88 -4.40 -12.15
CA LEU A 64 -9.19 -3.23 -11.62
C LEU A 64 -8.85 -3.45 -10.15
N LEU A 65 -9.82 -3.90 -9.34
CA LEU A 65 -9.64 -4.26 -7.92
C LEU A 65 -8.56 -5.34 -7.70
N ASN A 66 -8.43 -6.29 -8.62
CA ASN A 66 -7.39 -7.31 -8.55
C ASN A 66 -6.00 -6.81 -8.97
N SER A 67 -5.95 -5.73 -9.75
CA SER A 67 -4.70 -5.05 -10.15
C SER A 67 -4.22 -4.01 -9.13
N MET A 68 -4.99 -3.75 -8.07
CA MET A 68 -4.64 -2.83 -7.00
C MET A 68 -3.81 -3.56 -5.94
N SER A 69 -2.49 -3.43 -6.06
CA SER A 69 -1.52 -3.92 -5.09
C SER A 69 -0.42 -2.88 -4.93
N VAL A 70 -0.04 -2.59 -3.69
CA VAL A 70 1.13 -1.75 -3.40
C VAL A 70 2.37 -2.53 -3.84
N THR A 71 3.26 -1.88 -4.61
CA THR A 71 4.54 -2.43 -5.12
C THR A 71 5.70 -1.58 -4.60
N ASN A 72 6.94 -2.01 -4.83
CA ASN A 72 8.15 -1.31 -4.37
C ASN A 72 8.75 -0.34 -5.43
N ASP A 73 7.94 0.12 -6.39
CA ASP A 73 8.31 0.98 -7.53
C ASP A 73 7.99 2.47 -7.29
#